data_AF-A0A944ML82-F1
#
_entry.id   AF-A0A944ML82-F1
#
_cell.length_a   1.000
_cell.length_b   1.000
_cell.length_c   1.000
_cell.angle_alpha   90.00
_cell.angle_beta   90.00
_cell.angle_gamma   90.00
#
_symmetry.space_group_name_H-M   'P 1'
#
loop_
_entity.id
_entity.type
_entity.pdbx_description
1 polymer ?
#
loop_
_entity_poly.entity_id
_entity_poly.type
_entity_poly.pdbx_seq_one_letter_code
_entity_poly.pdbx_strand_id
1 'polypeptide(L)'
;MELRKIAILLLLFLMCGLLFSETIKKTEWLGKDKVMHATASAFITCWNYGVSRDILENSHKNSVYFSISLTTLFGAGKEFSDKKNKKTKWSWQDFTYDLVGISCGLILINNLR
;
A
#
# COMPACT_ATOMS: atom_id res chain seq x y z
N MET A 1 -6.09 -7.82 -19.01
CA MET A 1 -5.58 -9.11 -18.48
C MET A 1 -4.66 -8.89 -17.27
N GLU A 2 -3.77 -7.90 -17.33
CA GLU A 2 -2.77 -7.63 -16.28
C GLU A 2 -3.35 -7.12 -14.95
N LEU A 3 -4.40 -6.28 -14.98
CA LEU A 3 -5.07 -5.79 -13.76
C LEU A 3 -5.63 -6.93 -12.88
N ARG A 4 -6.15 -7.98 -13.54
CA ARG A 4 -6.68 -9.17 -12.85
C ARG A 4 -5.56 -9.94 -12.15
N LYS A 5 -4.37 -10.03 -12.75
CA LYS A 5 -3.21 -10.68 -12.13
C LYS A 5 -2.74 -9.90 -10.91
N ILE A 6 -2.62 -8.58 -11.01
CA ILE A 6 -2.26 -7.70 -9.88
C ILE A 6 -3.26 -7.86 -8.73
N ALA A 7 -4.57 -7.84 -9.01
CA ALA A 7 -5.60 -8.02 -8.00
C ALA A 7 -5.51 -9.39 -7.30
N ILE A 8 -5.29 -10.46 -8.06
CA ILE A 8 -5.11 -11.82 -7.49
C ILE A 8 -3.86 -11.90 -6.63
N LEU A 9 -2.73 -11.33 -7.07
CA LEU A 9 -1.49 -11.33 -6.29
C LEU A 9 -1.63 -10.56 -4.98
N LEU A 10 -2.29 -9.40 -5.01
CA LEU A 10 -2.57 -8.63 -3.80
C LEU A 10 -3.51 -9.38 -2.84
N LEU A 11 -4.52 -10.06 -3.36
CA LEU A 11 -5.43 -10.87 -2.55
C LEU A 11 -4.71 -12.07 -1.91
N LEU A 12 -3.87 -12.77 -2.68
CA LEU A 12 -3.06 -13.88 -2.17
C LEU A 12 -2.08 -13.39 -1.10
N PHE A 13 -1.40 -12.26 -1.34
CA PHE A 13 -0.49 -11.65 -0.38
C PHE A 13 -1.23 -11.30 0.92
N LEU A 14 -2.41 -10.68 0.84
CA LEU A 14 -3.23 -10.36 2.00
C LEU A 14 -3.62 -11.62 2.77
N MET A 15 -4.15 -12.65 2.09
CA MET A 15 -4.60 -13.88 2.75
C MET A 15 -3.43 -14.59 3.44
N CYS A 16 -2.31 -14.78 2.74
CA CYS A 16 -1.11 -15.39 3.32
C CYS A 16 -0.56 -14.57 4.50
N GLY A 17 -0.48 -13.25 4.36
CA GLY A 17 0.01 -12.37 5.42
C GLY A 17 -0.89 -12.38 6.66
N LEU A 18 -2.21 -12.40 6.47
CA LEU A 18 -3.18 -12.50 7.57
C LEU A 18 -3.06 -13.85 8.29
N LEU A 19 -3.00 -14.96 7.56
CA LEU A 19 -2.82 -16.30 8.14
C LEU A 19 -1.49 -16.38 8.91
N PHE A 20 -0.40 -15.87 8.34
CA PHE A 20 0.89 -15.81 9.01
C PHE A 20 0.84 -14.96 10.29
N SER A 21 0.17 -13.81 10.24
CA SER A 21 0.06 -12.92 11.40
C SER A 21 -0.67 -13.54 12.59
N GLU A 22 -1.55 -14.51 12.40
CA GLU A 22 -2.22 -15.19 13.52
C GLU A 22 -1.28 -16.17 14.24
N THR A 23 -0.21 -16.63 13.58
CA THR A 23 0.76 -17.59 14.14
C THR A 23 1.91 -16.94 14.89
N ILE A 24 2.19 -15.66 14.63
CA ILE A 24 3.32 -14.94 15.22
C ILE A 24 2.90 -14.15 16.46
N LYS A 25 3.83 -14.00 17.41
CA LYS A 25 3.60 -13.14 18.58
C LYS A 25 3.47 -11.68 18.13
N LYS A 26 2.36 -11.04 18.49
CA LYS A 26 2.09 -9.65 18.15
C LYS A 26 3.12 -8.73 18.81
N THR A 27 3.77 -7.90 18.00
CA THR A 27 4.65 -6.81 18.44
C THR A 27 4.24 -5.52 17.73
N GLU A 28 4.82 -4.39 18.11
CA GLU A 28 4.58 -3.11 17.41
C GLU A 28 4.92 -3.18 15.91
N TRP A 29 5.84 -4.07 15.53
CA TRP A 29 6.31 -4.24 14.16
C TRP A 29 5.67 -5.42 13.45
N LEU A 30 5.06 -6.36 14.17
CA LEU A 30 4.53 -7.59 13.60
C LEU A 30 3.10 -7.80 14.07
N GLY A 31 2.16 -7.65 13.13
CA GLY A 31 0.75 -7.86 13.40
C GLY A 31 -0.11 -7.65 12.17
N LYS A 32 -1.37 -8.06 12.30
CA LYS A 32 -2.39 -8.03 11.25
C LYS A 32 -2.55 -6.64 10.62
N ASP A 33 -2.54 -5.63 11.47
CA ASP A 33 -2.58 -4.22 11.10
C ASP A 33 -1.48 -3.84 10.09
N LYS A 34 -0.24 -4.33 10.30
CA LYS A 34 0.90 -4.05 9.43
C LYS A 34 0.77 -4.68 8.04
N VAL A 35 0.23 -5.90 7.99
CA VAL A 35 -0.09 -6.58 6.73
C VAL A 35 -1.17 -5.81 5.96
N MET A 36 -2.17 -5.29 6.68
CA MET A 36 -3.23 -4.46 6.08
C MET A 36 -2.68 -3.16 5.53
N HIS A 37 -1.83 -2.45 6.28
CA HIS A 37 -1.13 -1.24 5.83
C HIS A 37 -0.33 -1.47 4.54
N ALA A 38 0.52 -2.50 4.50
CA ALA A 38 1.30 -2.81 3.31
C ALA A 38 0.43 -3.21 2.11
N THR A 39 -0.56 -4.07 2.31
CA THR A 39 -1.43 -4.52 1.22
C THR A 39 -2.28 -3.36 0.68
N ALA A 40 -2.88 -2.57 1.56
CA ALA A 40 -3.71 -1.43 1.18
C ALA A 40 -2.89 -0.39 0.42
N SER A 41 -1.68 -0.07 0.90
CA SER A 41 -0.78 0.86 0.22
C SER A 41 -0.34 0.33 -1.15
N ALA A 42 -0.01 -0.97 -1.28
CA ALA A 42 0.29 -1.57 -2.58
C ALA A 42 -0.88 -1.49 -3.57
N PHE A 43 -2.09 -1.78 -3.08
CA PHE A 43 -3.31 -1.67 -3.88
C PHE A 43 -3.57 -0.23 -4.34
N ILE A 44 -3.52 0.74 -3.41
CA ILE A 44 -3.76 2.16 -3.71
C ILE A 44 -2.71 2.68 -4.71
N THR A 45 -1.44 2.28 -4.58
CA THR A 45 -0.40 2.63 -5.58
C THR A 45 -0.73 2.08 -6.95
N CYS A 46 -1.09 0.79 -7.07
CA CYS A 46 -1.47 0.20 -8.35
C CYS A 46 -2.71 0.86 -8.95
N TRP A 47 -3.70 1.20 -8.10
CA TRP A 47 -4.93 1.87 -8.50
C TRP A 47 -4.65 3.28 -9.01
N ASN A 48 -3.93 4.10 -8.24
CA ASN A 48 -3.55 5.47 -8.62
C ASN A 48 -2.71 5.50 -9.90
N TYR A 49 -1.81 4.53 -10.07
CA TYR A 49 -1.07 4.37 -11.31
C TYR A 49 -2.03 4.11 -12.48
N GLY A 50 -2.98 3.19 -12.33
CA GLY A 50 -3.98 2.90 -13.36
C GLY A 50 -4.85 4.10 -13.71
N VAL A 51 -5.31 4.85 -12.71
CA VAL A 51 -6.05 6.10 -12.94
C VAL A 51 -5.20 7.11 -13.73
N SER A 52 -3.95 7.35 -13.29
CA SER A 52 -3.08 8.31 -13.96
C SER A 52 -2.68 7.89 -15.37
N ARG A 53 -2.42 6.60 -15.57
CA ARG A 53 -1.91 6.06 -16.84
C ARG A 53 -3.01 5.83 -17.87
N ASP A 54 -4.11 5.22 -17.45
CA ASP A 54 -5.13 4.71 -18.37
C ASP A 54 -6.32 5.65 -18.52
N ILE A 55 -6.64 6.46 -17.50
CA ILE A 55 -7.78 7.41 -17.54
C ILE A 55 -7.29 8.81 -17.87
N LEU A 56 -6.20 9.25 -17.23
CA LEU A 56 -5.62 10.58 -17.44
C LEU A 56 -4.54 10.60 -18.52
N GLU A 57 -4.26 9.46 -19.15
CA GLU A 57 -3.34 9.30 -20.29
C GLU A 57 -1.93 9.88 -20.07
N ASN A 58 -1.47 9.92 -18.81
CA ASN A 58 -0.14 10.42 -18.50
C ASN A 58 0.97 9.45 -18.94
N SER A 59 2.19 9.98 -19.07
CA SER A 59 3.38 9.15 -19.29
C SER A 59 3.62 8.19 -18.12
N HIS A 60 4.21 7.03 -18.39
CA HIS A 60 4.55 6.04 -17.36
C HIS A 60 5.29 6.67 -16.17
N LYS A 61 6.30 7.50 -16.45
CA LYS A 61 7.09 8.20 -15.42
C LYS A 61 6.22 9.12 -14.56
N ASN A 62 5.32 9.89 -15.17
CA ASN A 62 4.43 10.77 -14.43
C ASN A 62 3.41 9.98 -13.61
N SER A 63 2.88 8.87 -14.14
CA SER A 63 1.95 8.00 -13.42
C SER A 63 2.60 7.31 -12.23
N VAL A 64 3.86 6.90 -12.34
CA VAL A 64 4.64 6.39 -11.20
C VAL A 64 4.76 7.46 -10.12
N TYR A 65 5.23 8.67 -10.44
CA TYR A 65 5.35 9.73 -9.44
C TYR A 65 4.01 10.12 -8.81
N PHE A 66 2.95 10.22 -9.61
CA PHE A 66 1.61 10.49 -9.14
C PHE A 66 1.15 9.43 -8.14
N SER A 67 1.31 8.15 -8.49
CA SER A 67 0.90 7.04 -7.63
C SER A 67 1.65 7.00 -6.30
N ILE A 68 2.97 7.20 -6.31
CA ILE A 68 3.80 7.25 -5.10
C ILE A 68 3.36 8.42 -4.22
N SER A 69 3.21 9.60 -4.82
CA SER A 69 2.90 10.84 -4.08
C SER A 69 1.54 10.73 -3.40
N LEU A 70 0.50 10.30 -4.12
CA LEU A 70 -0.84 10.16 -3.54
C LEU A 70 -0.90 9.07 -2.46
N THR A 71 -0.31 7.90 -2.69
CA THR A 71 -0.32 6.85 -1.66
C THR A 71 0.45 7.28 -0.41
N THR A 72 1.60 7.94 -0.58
CA THR A 72 2.38 8.47 0.56
C THR A 72 1.57 9.51 1.34
N LEU A 73 0.87 10.40 0.63
CA LEU A 73 -0.02 11.39 1.25
C LEU A 73 -1.18 10.73 2.01
N PHE A 74 -1.76 9.64 1.49
CA PHE A 74 -2.79 8.90 2.20
C PHE A 74 -2.26 8.23 3.48
N GLY A 75 -1.11 7.56 3.42
CA GLY A 75 -0.48 6.96 4.60
C GLY A 75 -0.13 8.00 5.66
N ALA A 76 0.55 9.08 5.25
CA ALA A 76 0.89 10.18 6.15
C ALA A 76 -0.36 10.90 6.71
N GLY A 77 -1.39 11.09 5.88
CA GLY A 77 -2.66 11.69 6.27
C GLY A 77 -3.42 10.84 7.29
N LYS A 78 -3.42 9.50 7.14
CA LYS A 78 -4.00 8.57 8.10
C LYS A 78 -3.32 8.71 9.46
N GLU A 79 -1.99 8.68 9.50
CA GLU A 79 -1.22 8.82 10.75
C GLU A 79 -1.41 10.18 11.42
N PHE A 80 -1.51 11.25 10.62
CA PHE A 80 -1.84 12.58 11.14
C PHE A 80 -3.27 12.64 11.71
N SER A 81 -4.23 12.01 11.03
CA SER A 81 -5.62 11.91 11.47
C SER A 81 -5.75 11.12 12.77
N ASP A 82 -5.07 9.98 12.89
CA ASP A 82 -5.04 9.17 14.10
C ASP A 82 -4.46 9.96 15.28
N LYS A 83 -3.36 10.69 15.05
CA LYS A 83 -2.77 11.59 16.05
C LYS A 83 -3.76 12.64 16.56
N LYS A 84 -4.54 13.25 15.67
CA LYS A 84 -5.50 14.31 16.03
C LYS A 84 -6.77 13.76 16.69
N ASN A 85 -7.36 12.71 16.11
CA ASN A 85 -8.71 12.24 16.47
C ASN A 85 -8.69 11.17 17.56
N LYS A 86 -7.72 10.25 17.53
CA LYS A 86 -7.57 9.18 18.53
C LYS A 86 -6.60 9.56 19.66
N LYS A 87 -5.98 10.76 19.56
CA LYS A 87 -4.94 11.25 20.49
C LYS A 87 -3.76 10.28 20.63
N THR A 88 -3.51 9.45 19.61
CA THR A 88 -2.38 8.54 19.59
C THR A 88 -1.12 9.28 19.15
N LYS A 89 0.06 8.68 19.35
CA LYS A 89 1.28 9.20 18.72
C LYS A 89 1.28 8.81 17.25
N TRP A 90 2.05 9.56 16.44
CA TRP A 90 2.38 9.16 15.08
C TRP A 90 3.05 7.78 15.10
N SER A 91 2.54 6.83 14.32
CA SER A 91 3.10 5.48 14.20
C SER A 91 4.09 5.43 13.04
N TRP A 92 5.38 5.44 13.36
CA TRP A 92 6.42 5.25 12.35
C TRP A 92 6.39 3.84 11.76
N GLN A 93 5.90 2.87 12.53
CA GLN A 93 5.73 1.49 12.11
C GLN A 93 4.70 1.43 10.97
N ASP A 94 3.51 2.01 11.16
CA ASP A 94 2.46 2.01 10.13
C ASP A 94 2.90 2.72 8.86
N PHE A 95 3.49 3.91 9.02
CA PHE A 95 4.02 4.64 7.88
C PHE A 95 5.13 3.86 7.14
N THR A 96 5.96 3.10 7.85
CA THR A 96 6.98 2.23 7.23
C THR A 96 6.33 1.11 6.42
N TYR A 97 5.26 0.50 6.95
CA TYR A 97 4.52 -0.54 6.22
C TYR A 97 3.78 0.03 5.00
N ASP A 98 3.35 1.30 5.05
CA ASP A 98 2.84 2.00 3.87
C ASP A 98 3.92 2.16 2.78
N LEU A 99 5.16 2.51 3.15
CA LEU A 99 6.29 2.59 2.23
C LEU A 99 6.67 1.23 1.63
N VAL A 100 6.62 0.16 2.44
CA VAL A 100 6.79 -1.22 1.95
C VAL A 100 5.71 -1.56 0.94
N GLY A 101 4.45 -1.22 1.25
CA GLY A 101 3.32 -1.38 0.34
C GLY A 101 3.52 -0.64 -0.99
N ILE A 102 3.90 0.63 -0.95
CA ILE A 102 4.22 1.42 -2.14
C ILE A 102 5.30 0.73 -2.98
N SER A 103 6.37 0.27 -2.33
CA SER A 103 7.48 -0.42 -3.01
C SER A 103 7.01 -1.72 -3.69
N CYS A 104 6.19 -2.53 -3.01
CA CYS A 104 5.56 -3.71 -3.60
C CYS A 104 4.66 -3.34 -4.79
N GLY A 105 3.87 -2.28 -4.67
CA GLY A 105 3.03 -1.78 -5.76
C GLY A 105 3.85 -1.38 -6.99
N LEU A 106 4.98 -0.71 -6.80
CA LEU A 106 5.91 -0.35 -7.89
C LEU A 106 6.52 -1.58 -8.58
N ILE A 107 6.88 -2.61 -7.80
CA ILE A 107 7.36 -3.88 -8.35
C ILE A 107 6.27 -4.51 -9.23
N LEU A 108 5.02 -4.55 -8.76
CA LEU A 108 3.90 -5.07 -9.54
C LEU A 108 3.68 -4.27 -10.82
N ILE A 109 3.71 -2.94 -10.75
CA ILE A 109 3.57 -2.06 -11.91
C ILE A 109 4.68 -2.34 -12.94
N ASN A 110 5.94 -2.37 -12.52
CA ASN A 110 7.07 -2.49 -13.45
C ASN A 110 7.18 -3.88 -14.11
N ASN A 111 6.66 -4.92 -13.46
CA ASN A 111 6.76 -6.30 -13.98
C ASN A 111 5.51 -6.77 -14.72
N LEU A 112 4.36 -6.14 -14.46
CA LEU A 112 3.07 -6.60 -14.98
C LEU A 112 2.32 -5.53 -15.77
N ARG A 113 2.80 -4.29 -15.89
CA ARG A 113 2.06 -3.16 -16.46
C ARG A 113 2.88 -2.31 -17.41
#